data_AF-A0A5P8K340-F1
#
_entry.id   AF-A0A5P8K340-F1
#
_cell.length_a   1.000
_cell.length_b   1.000
_cell.length_c   1.000
_cell.angle_alpha   90.00
_cell.angle_beta   90.00
_cell.angle_gamma   90.00
#
_symmetry.space_group_name_H-M   'P 1'
#
loop_
_entity.id
_entity.type
_entity.pdbx_description
1 polymer ?
#
loop_
_entity_poly.entity_id
_entity_poly.type
_entity_poly.pdbx_seq_one_letter_code
_entity_poly.pdbx_strand_id
1 'polypeptide(L)' 'MRIASIAKSLIAGLAAGSAAAVTAVQDNVVTTGEGVTIVLAVLGAWGITYAVPNKPSAPDA' A
#
# COMPACT_ATOMS: atom_id res chain seq x y z
N MET A 1 11.13 0.28 -16.90
CA MET A 1 9.73 -0.13 -17.18
C MET A 1 8.81 1.01 -16.78
N ARG A 2 8.10 1.62 -17.74
CA ARG A 2 7.16 2.74 -17.48
C ARG A 2 5.78 2.23 -17.07
N ILE A 3 5.71 1.37 -16.05
CA ILE A 3 4.43 1.21 -15.34
C ILE A 3 4.25 2.56 -14.64
N ALA A 4 3.25 3.33 -15.08
CA ALA A 4 2.99 4.66 -14.54
C ALA A 4 2.96 4.57 -13.02
N SER A 5 3.76 5.41 -12.34
CA SER A 5 3.94 5.40 -10.87
C SER A 5 2.62 5.27 -10.10
N ILE A 6 1.56 5.88 -10.63
CA ILE A 6 0.18 5.84 -10.13
C ILE A 6 -0.40 4.42 -10.14
N ALA A 7 -0.21 3.64 -11.21
CA ALA A 7 -0.71 2.27 -11.27
C ALA A 7 -0.03 1.38 -10.22
N LYS A 8 1.26 1.62 -9.94
CA LYS A 8 2.00 0.90 -8.89
C LYS A 8 1.45 1.22 -7.50
N SER A 9 1.11 2.48 -7.20
CA SER A 9 0.53 2.83 -5.91
C SER A 9 -0.89 2.29 -5.76
N LEU A 10 -1.72 2.36 -6.80
CA LEU A 10 -3.09 1.83 -6.78
C LEU A 10 -3.10 0.32 -6.50
N ILE A 11 -2.26 -0.45 -7.21
CA ILE A 11 -2.17 -1.90 -7.01
C ILE A 11 -1.63 -2.23 -5.62
N ALA A 12 -0.63 -1.49 -5.13
CA ALA A 12 -0.09 -1.70 -3.78
C ALA A 12 -1.11 -1.41 -2.68
N GLY A 13 -1.85 -0.31 -2.80
CA GLY A 13 -2.93 0.04 -1.86
C GLY A 13 -4.07 -0.97 -1.89
N LEU A 14 -4.48 -1.42 -3.08
CA LEU A 14 -5.54 -2.43 -3.22
C LEU A 14 -5.11 -3.77 -2.62
N ALA A 15 -3.87 -4.20 -2.85
CA ALA A 15 -3.34 -5.44 -2.28
C ALA A 15 -3.24 -5.37 -0.74
N ALA A 16 -2.74 -4.26 -0.20
CA ALA A 16 -2.64 -4.09 1.25
C ALA A 16 -4.02 -3.98 1.92
N GLY A 17 -4.93 -3.20 1.33
CA GLY A 17 -6.29 -3.03 1.84
C GLY A 17 -7.11 -4.32 1.76
N SER A 18 -6.99 -5.09 0.67
CA SER A 18 -7.68 -6.38 0.54
C SER A 18 -7.15 -7.42 1.52
N ALA A 19 -5.83 -7.49 1.75
CA ALA A 19 -5.27 -8.38 2.77
C ALA A 19 -5.81 -8.07 4.18
N ALA A 20 -5.84 -6.79 4.56
CA ALA A 20 -6.37 -6.37 5.87
C ALA A 20 -7.90 -6.55 5.98
N ALA A 21 -8.63 -6.37 4.87
CA ALA A 21 -10.07 -6.60 4.83
C ALA A 21 -10.43 -8.09 4.97
N VAL A 22 -9.63 -9.01 4.44
CA VAL A 22 -9.86 -10.46 4.61
C VAL A 22 -9.80 -10.84 6.09
N THR A 23 -8.85 -10.30 6.85
CA THR A 23 -8.75 -10.54 8.28
C THR A 23 -10.01 -10.06 9.02
N ALA A 24 -10.52 -8.87 8.71
CA ALA A 24 -11.75 -8.35 9.32
C ALA A 24 -13.01 -9.16 8.93
N VAL A 25 -13.04 -9.72 7.72
CA VAL A 25 -14.15 -10.59 7.28
C VAL A 25 -14.11 -11.95 7.99
N GLN A 26 -12.92 -12.49 8.29
CA GLN A 26 -12.77 -13.75 9.03
C GLN A 26 -13.35 -13.65 10.45
N ASP A 27 -13.28 -12.47 11.05
CA ASP A 27 -13.75 -12.22 12.41
C ASP A 27 -15.23 -11.76 12.48
N ASN A 28 -15.93 -11.70 11.32
CA ASN A 28 -17.38 -11.41 11.16
C ASN A 28 -17.88 -10.07 11.73
N VAL A 29 -16.97 -9.24 12.26
CA VAL A 29 -17.25 -7.92 12.82
C VAL A 29 -16.14 -6.99 12.38
N VAL A 30 -16.48 -5.92 11.68
CA VAL A 30 -15.52 -4.84 11.41
C VAL A 30 -15.58 -3.86 12.57
N THR A 31 -14.63 -3.97 13.49
CA THR A 31 -14.47 -3.04 14.61
C THR A 31 -13.79 -1.75 14.14
N THR A 32 -13.93 -0.68 14.93
CA THR A 32 -13.26 0.61 14.65
C THR A 32 -11.74 0.45 14.59
N GLY A 33 -11.16 -0.46 15.37
CA GLY A 33 -9.71 -0.74 15.36
C GLY A 33 -9.24 -1.38 14.04
N GLU A 34 -10.04 -2.27 13.47
CA GLU A 34 -9.72 -2.91 12.18
C GLU A 34 -9.86 -1.94 11.02
N GLY A 35 -10.86 -1.05 11.06
CA GLY A 35 -10.99 0.03 10.08
C GLY A 35 -9.75 0.93 10.05
N VAL A 36 -9.24 1.31 11.23
CA VAL A 36 -7.99 2.09 11.34
C VAL A 36 -6.80 1.29 10.82
N THR A 37 -6.72 0.00 11.12
CA THR A 37 -5.63 -0.88 10.66
C THR A 37 -5.61 -1.01 9.14
N ILE A 38 -6.77 -1.18 8.50
CA ILE A 38 -6.90 -1.23 7.04
C ILE A 38 -6.43 0.09 6.42
N VAL A 39 -6.87 1.23 6.96
CA VAL A 39 -6.45 2.56 6.46
C VAL A 39 -4.94 2.75 6.62
N LEU A 40 -4.37 2.41 7.78
CA LEU A 40 -2.93 2.49 8.00
C LEU A 40 -2.14 1.56 7.08
N ALA A 41 -2.66 0.37 6.79
CA ALA A 41 -2.04 -0.57 5.84
C ALA A 41 -2.01 0.00 4.41
N VAL A 42 -3.11 0.61 3.95
CA VAL A 42 -3.18 1.26 2.64
C VAL A 42 -2.23 2.46 2.58
N LEU A 43 -2.22 3.32 3.60
CA LEU A 43 -1.33 4.48 3.68
C LEU A 43 0.15 4.06 3.76
N GLY A 44 0.47 3.01 4.52
CA GLY A 44 1.79 2.43 4.59
C GLY A 44 2.25 1.88 3.23
N ALA A 45 1.38 1.17 2.51
CA ALA A 45 1.66 0.68 1.17
C ALA A 45 1.93 1.83 0.18
N TRP A 46 1.13 2.90 0.21
CA TRP A 46 1.38 4.08 -0.61
C TRP A 46 2.68 4.81 -0.23
N GLY A 47 2.97 4.95 1.07
CA GLY A 47 4.23 5.53 1.55
C GLY A 47 5.47 4.76 1.07
N ILE A 48 5.42 3.42 1.16
CA ILE A 48 6.51 2.55 0.69
C ILE A 48 6.68 2.62 -0.83
N THR A 49 5.60 2.79 -1.61
CA THR A 49 5.74 2.98 -3.07
C THR A 49 6.44 4.29 -3.46
N TYR A 50 6.34 5.34 -2.63
CA TYR A 50 7.02 6.62 -2.86
C TYR A 50 8.51 6.56 -2.46
N ALA A 51 8.80 5.93 -1.32
CA ALA A 51 10.15 5.70 -0.81
C ALA A 51 10.80 4.49 -1.48
N VAL A 52 11.06 4.56 -2.79
CA VAL A 52 11.89 3.54 -3.47
C VAL A 52 13.34 3.70 -2.97
N PRO A 53 13.89 2.75 -2.20
CA PRO A 53 15.22 2.92 -1.57
C PRO A 53 16.37 2.78 -2.57
N ASN A 54 16.10 2.16 -3.72
CA ASN A 54 17.12 1.78 -4.71
C ASN A 54 17.06 2.65 -5.98
N LYS A 55 16.72 3.93 -5.86
CA LYS A 55 16.73 4.86 -7.01
C LYS A 55 18.20 5.03 -7.46
N PRO A 56 18.56 4.71 -8.72
CA PRO A 56 19.89 5.02 -9.22
C PRO A 56 20.09 6.54 -9.15
N SER A 57 21.19 6.98 -8.53
CA SER A 57 21.65 8.36 -8.63
C SER A 57 21.78 8.71 -10.10
N ALA A 58 21.27 9.87 -10.49
CA ALA A 58 21.41 10.36 -11.87
C ALA A 58 22.89 10.28 -12.28
N PRO A 59 23.23 9.84 -13.51
CA PRO A 59 24.61 9.82 -13.96
C PRO A 59 25.16 11.25 -13.86
N ASP A 60 26.30 11.42 -13.20
CA ASP A 60 27.04 12.67 -13.20
C ASP A 60 27.32 13.04 -14.67
N ALA A 61 26.88 14.23 -15.05
CA ALA A 61 26.91 14.77 -16.41
C ALA A 61 28.35 15.03 -16.90
#